data_AF-A0AAD9Y703-F1
#
_entry.id   AF-A0AAD9Y703-F1
#
_cell.length_a   1.000
_cell.length_b   1.000
_cell.length_c   1.000
_cell.angle_alpha   90.00
_cell.angle_beta   90.00
_cell.angle_gamma   90.00
#
_symmetry.space_group_name_H-M   'P 1'
#
loop_
_entity.id
_entity.type
_entity.pdbx_description
1 polymer ?
#
loop_
_entity_poly.entity_id
_entity_poly.type
_entity_poly.pdbx_seq_one_letter_code
_entity_poly.pdbx_strand_id
1 'polypeptide(L)'
;MADDSSAISPVSTESDAFFEILRRKKNHQTRQVHHLEDLLSLNQKRGVRQIAEHPQFRRAFEKLAGIPGIRPGMSTGSLHKFNSLRCDEEIVNYLELIYDIWLHVVWGMESNLVKVDEDTVQLLELKCPGFSTRDERDLRDIVCSGRAFKNFDQTERLSFWQNLCSLDVVVLSLSTFFKHFRYLEECANCMKSLVSLPRHGSLKDAFRASFRQHTTADSHYPIQTSDLTLEARIIEPGVQFNIGWCQMWLFAMRNFQSMTTDPRILPRFAILASYLHFETDEIQSLKLLCLEQNTVLHTKTISDIECQSSWSVQDAEPPSKLSALEPFVTNDKVPKLNVRPWSTREAYERNKQFLFFETMNQQPIFKGDSITSMFLLRTIYKAFFCKQPFSWA
;
A
#
# COMPACT_ATOMS: atom_id res chain seq x y z
N MET A 1 27.07 43.93 17.34
CA MET A 1 25.83 43.96 16.54
C MET A 1 25.59 42.55 16.06
N ALA A 2 24.89 41.76 16.87
CA ALA A 2 24.59 40.37 16.58
C ALA A 2 23.17 40.33 16.00
N ASP A 3 23.07 39.76 14.81
CA ASP A 3 21.84 39.56 14.05
C ASP A 3 21.15 38.32 14.62
N ASP A 4 20.17 38.54 15.50
CA ASP A 4 19.36 37.50 16.13
C ASP A 4 18.05 37.40 15.35
N SER A 5 18.06 36.61 14.27
CA SER A 5 16.87 36.28 13.49
C SER A 5 16.60 34.76 13.50
N SER A 6 16.42 34.19 14.69
CA SER A 6 15.75 32.89 14.83
C SER A 6 14.24 33.11 14.91
N ALA A 7 13.62 33.40 13.77
CA ALA A 7 12.16 33.42 13.67
C ALA A 7 11.63 31.99 13.90
N ILE A 8 11.21 31.73 15.14
CA ILE A 8 10.50 30.53 15.55
C ILE A 8 9.15 30.57 14.84
N SER A 9 8.94 29.76 13.80
CA SER A 9 7.59 29.52 13.29
C SER A 9 6.76 28.95 14.45
N PRO A 10 5.57 29.48 14.76
CA PRO A 10 4.75 28.94 15.84
C PRO A 10 4.36 27.51 15.48
N VAL A 11 4.98 26.54 16.16
CA VAL A 11 4.59 25.13 16.08
C VAL A 11 3.22 25.02 16.75
N SER A 12 2.16 24.94 15.96
CA SER A 12 0.78 24.96 16.46
C SER A 12 0.16 23.57 16.58
N THR A 13 0.76 22.54 15.98
CA THR A 13 0.20 21.18 15.93
C THR A 13 1.23 20.09 16.25
N GLU A 14 0.75 18.91 16.66
CA GLU A 14 1.58 17.71 16.86
C GLU A 14 2.31 17.29 15.56
N SER A 15 1.70 17.55 14.41
CA SER A 15 2.28 17.33 13.08
C SER A 15 3.50 18.22 12.87
N ASP A 16 3.37 19.52 13.13
CA ASP A 16 4.48 20.46 12.98
C ASP A 16 5.62 20.13 13.94
N ALA A 17 5.28 19.72 15.18
CA ALA A 17 6.25 19.25 16.15
C ALA A 17 7.03 18.04 15.60
N PHE A 18 6.36 17.06 14.99
CA PHE A 18 7.03 15.91 14.38
C PHE A 18 8.05 16.31 13.30
N PHE A 19 7.64 17.11 12.32
CA PHE A 19 8.54 17.51 11.22
C PHE A 19 9.69 18.40 11.71
N GLU A 20 9.43 19.28 12.67
CA GLU A 20 10.46 20.12 13.26
C GLU A 20 11.46 19.31 14.11
N ILE A 21 11.01 18.26 14.82
CA ILE A 21 11.90 17.31 15.51
C ILE A 21 12.83 16.62 14.51
N LEU A 22 12.30 16.13 13.38
CA LEU A 22 13.13 15.51 12.33
C LEU A 22 14.15 16.49 11.77
N ARG A 23 13.73 17.72 11.46
CA ARG A 23 14.61 18.80 10.96
C ARG A 23 15.74 19.12 11.94
N ARG A 24 15.43 19.28 13.24
CA ARG A 24 16.43 19.60 14.26
C ARG A 24 17.40 18.46 14.51
N LYS A 25 16.93 17.21 14.49
CA LYS A 25 17.80 16.02 14.58
C LYS A 25 18.75 15.94 13.39
N LYS A 26 18.27 16.22 12.17
CA LYS A 26 19.10 16.30 10.96
C LYS A 26 20.22 17.35 11.09
N ASN A 27 19.92 18.49 11.71
CA ASN A 27 20.89 19.59 11.91
C ASN A 27 21.73 19.43 13.19
N HIS A 28 21.70 18.28 13.87
CA HIS A 28 22.39 18.03 15.15
C HIS A 28 22.01 19.00 16.30
N GLN A 29 20.83 19.62 16.24
CA GLN A 29 20.30 20.57 17.23
C GLN A 29 19.43 19.89 18.30
N THR A 30 19.98 18.86 18.97
CA THR A 30 19.21 18.00 19.89
C THR A 30 18.76 18.69 21.18
N ARG A 31 19.50 19.71 21.65
CA ARG A 31 19.16 20.46 22.89
C ARG A 31 17.80 21.16 22.82
N GLN A 32 17.34 21.49 21.61
CA GLN A 32 16.08 22.20 21.37
C GLN A 32 14.91 21.26 21.07
N VAL A 33 15.05 19.94 21.21
CA VAL A 33 13.99 18.97 20.91
C VAL A 33 13.01 18.80 22.08
N HIS A 34 13.46 19.04 23.31
CA HIS A 34 12.68 18.77 24.53
C HIS A 34 11.32 19.48 24.57
N HIS A 35 11.26 20.78 24.24
CA HIS A 35 10.00 21.52 24.25
C HIS A 35 9.02 21.05 23.16
N LEU A 36 9.51 20.55 22.03
CA LEU A 36 8.66 19.99 20.96
C LEU A 36 8.12 18.62 21.36
N GLU A 37 8.92 17.83 22.08
CA GLU A 37 8.47 16.56 22.61
C GLU A 37 7.31 16.77 23.59
N ASP A 38 7.29 17.84 24.39
CA ASP A 38 6.23 18.09 25.38
C ASP A 38 4.83 18.31 24.77
N LEU A 39 4.75 18.60 23.47
CA LEU A 39 3.49 18.63 22.72
C LEU A 39 2.96 17.23 22.38
N LEU A 40 3.73 16.17 22.67
CA LEU A 40 3.43 14.79 22.32
C LEU A 40 3.18 13.94 23.58
N SER A 41 2.20 13.07 23.53
CA SER A 41 2.01 11.98 24.51
C SER A 41 3.20 11.02 24.54
N LEU A 42 3.33 10.23 25.61
CA LEU A 42 4.41 9.25 25.76
C LEU A 42 4.51 8.27 24.58
N ASN A 43 3.36 7.80 24.07
CA ASN A 43 3.33 6.89 22.93
C ASN A 43 3.77 7.57 21.63
N GLN A 44 3.38 8.83 21.43
CA GLN A 44 3.84 9.63 20.29
C GLN A 44 5.34 9.90 20.39
N LYS A 45 5.86 10.33 21.56
CA LYS A 45 7.31 10.51 21.80
C LYS A 45 8.11 9.27 21.41
N ARG A 46 7.65 8.07 21.83
CA ARG A 46 8.27 6.79 21.48
C ARG A 46 8.28 6.56 19.97
N GLY A 47 7.13 6.71 19.30
CA GLY A 47 7.02 6.51 17.86
C GLY A 47 7.88 7.48 17.04
N VAL A 48 7.89 8.77 17.42
CA VAL A 48 8.72 9.80 16.77
C VAL A 48 10.21 9.49 16.92
N ARG A 49 10.66 9.09 18.12
CA ARG A 49 12.06 8.70 18.34
C ARG A 49 12.46 7.50 17.47
N GLN A 50 11.62 6.46 17.43
CA GLN A 50 11.84 5.27 16.60
C GLN A 50 11.98 5.63 15.11
N ILE A 51 11.10 6.49 14.59
CA ILE A 51 11.19 6.94 13.19
C ILE A 51 12.45 7.74 12.92
N ALA A 52 12.85 8.63 13.83
CA ALA A 52 14.04 9.45 13.64
C ALA A 52 15.35 8.64 13.69
N GLU A 53 15.35 7.53 14.44
CA GLU A 53 16.47 6.60 14.55
C GLU A 53 16.52 5.60 13.40
N HIS A 54 15.37 5.27 12.79
CA HIS A 54 15.30 4.38 11.65
C HIS A 54 15.65 5.10 10.33
N PRO A 55 16.79 4.78 9.68
CA PRO A 55 17.30 5.59 8.56
C PRO A 55 16.34 5.71 7.36
N GLN A 56 15.66 4.61 7.00
CA GLN A 56 14.75 4.61 5.84
C GLN A 56 13.48 5.44 6.11
N PHE A 57 12.79 5.22 7.24
CA PHE A 57 11.66 6.06 7.65
C PHE A 57 12.05 7.52 7.77
N ARG A 58 13.16 7.84 8.44
CA ARG A 58 13.64 9.23 8.54
C ARG A 58 13.78 9.85 7.15
N ARG A 59 14.48 9.18 6.22
CA ARG A 59 14.68 9.69 4.86
C ARG A 59 13.35 9.90 4.12
N ALA A 60 12.41 8.96 4.23
CA ALA A 60 11.10 9.08 3.58
C ALA A 60 10.30 10.28 4.13
N PHE A 61 10.22 10.43 5.46
CA PHE A 61 9.52 11.58 6.06
C PHE A 61 10.24 12.92 5.82
N GLU A 62 11.58 12.94 5.74
CA GLU A 62 12.33 14.14 5.37
C GLU A 62 12.02 14.62 3.94
N LYS A 63 11.88 13.69 2.98
CA LYS A 63 11.43 14.04 1.61
C LYS A 63 10.04 14.69 1.66
N LEU A 64 9.11 14.06 2.39
CA LEU A 64 7.75 14.57 2.56
C LEU A 64 7.70 15.90 3.33
N ALA A 65 8.64 16.16 4.23
CA ALA A 65 8.75 17.45 4.91
C ALA A 65 8.95 18.61 3.90
N GLY A 66 9.50 18.36 2.72
CA GLY A 66 9.64 19.34 1.64
C GLY A 66 8.32 19.81 1.02
N ILE A 67 7.20 19.18 1.36
CA ILE A 67 5.85 19.50 0.85
C ILE A 67 5.00 20.01 2.03
N PRO A 68 4.83 21.33 2.20
CA PRO A 68 4.08 21.87 3.34
C PRO A 68 2.64 21.38 3.41
N GLY A 69 1.95 21.30 2.26
CA GLY A 69 0.53 20.96 2.19
C GLY A 69 0.16 19.55 2.66
N ILE A 70 1.09 18.59 2.71
CA ILE A 70 0.79 17.22 3.18
C ILE A 70 0.95 17.06 4.68
N ARG A 71 1.67 17.97 5.35
CA ARG A 71 1.98 17.87 6.78
C ARG A 71 0.71 17.74 7.64
N PRO A 72 -0.36 18.51 7.43
CA PRO A 72 -1.59 18.40 8.23
C PRO A 72 -2.21 16.99 8.26
N GLY A 73 -1.93 16.15 7.25
CA GLY A 73 -2.34 14.75 7.23
C GLY A 73 -1.55 13.81 8.16
N MET A 74 -0.53 14.32 8.87
CA MET A 74 0.33 13.53 9.73
C MET A 74 -0.38 13.06 11.01
N SER A 75 -0.31 11.77 11.31
CA SER A 75 -0.87 11.18 12.53
C SER A 75 0.24 10.54 13.38
N THR A 76 0.72 11.28 14.38
CA THR A 76 1.79 10.83 15.30
C THR A 76 1.35 9.66 16.18
N GLY A 77 0.04 9.53 16.46
CA GLY A 77 -0.52 8.50 17.32
C GLY A 77 -0.31 7.08 16.82
N SER A 78 -0.12 6.85 15.52
CA SER A 78 0.04 5.50 14.94
C SER A 78 1.50 5.07 14.74
N LEU A 79 2.47 5.97 14.97
CA LEU A 79 3.88 5.72 14.62
C LEU A 79 4.51 4.59 15.43
N HIS A 80 4.09 4.42 16.69
CA HIS A 80 4.57 3.34 17.56
C HIS A 80 4.28 1.94 16.98
N LYS A 81 3.29 1.83 16.08
CA LYS A 81 2.91 0.57 15.43
C LYS A 81 3.88 0.15 14.32
N PHE A 82 4.66 1.06 13.74
CA PHE A 82 5.51 0.75 12.58
C PHE A 82 6.56 -0.30 12.96
N ASN A 83 7.24 -0.07 14.08
CA ASN A 83 8.25 -0.98 14.59
C ASN A 83 7.67 -2.34 15.01
N SER A 84 6.44 -2.38 15.56
CA SER A 84 5.79 -3.66 15.86
C SER A 84 5.34 -4.39 14.60
N LEU A 85 5.07 -3.67 13.52
CA LEU A 85 4.58 -4.27 12.28
C LEU A 85 5.70 -4.93 11.46
N ARG A 86 6.92 -4.35 11.50
CA ARG A 86 8.10 -4.83 10.76
C ARG A 86 7.91 -4.84 9.24
N CYS A 87 6.99 -4.04 8.72
CA CYS A 87 6.76 -3.89 7.27
C CYS A 87 7.46 -2.62 6.77
N ASP A 88 8.77 -2.54 7.03
CA ASP A 88 9.52 -1.30 6.89
C ASP A 88 9.58 -0.88 5.41
N GLU A 89 9.79 -1.84 4.52
CA GLU A 89 9.84 -1.64 3.07
C GLU A 89 8.49 -1.21 2.50
N GLU A 90 7.39 -1.83 2.92
CA GLU A 90 6.05 -1.49 2.44
C GLU A 90 5.63 -0.09 2.87
N ILE A 91 5.92 0.28 4.12
CA ILE A 91 5.67 1.62 4.65
C ILE A 91 6.49 2.65 3.87
N VAL A 92 7.79 2.40 3.66
CA VAL A 92 8.66 3.30 2.90
C VAL A 92 8.17 3.43 1.45
N ASN A 93 7.78 2.33 0.80
CA ASN A 93 7.29 2.34 -0.58
C ASN A 93 6.06 3.25 -0.74
N TYR A 94 5.13 3.20 0.22
CA TYR A 94 3.95 4.07 0.20
C TYR A 94 4.35 5.55 0.38
N LEU A 95 5.23 5.85 1.34
CA LEU A 95 5.68 7.21 1.61
C LEU A 95 6.46 7.80 0.41
N GLU A 96 7.27 6.98 -0.26
CA GLU A 96 7.96 7.38 -1.48
C GLU A 96 6.97 7.61 -2.63
N LEU A 97 5.93 6.78 -2.76
CA LEU A 97 4.88 6.99 -3.75
C LEU A 97 4.14 8.33 -3.56
N ILE A 98 3.84 8.71 -2.31
CA ILE A 98 3.26 10.04 -2.05
C ILE A 98 4.16 11.12 -2.63
N TYR A 99 5.46 11.06 -2.32
CA TYR A 99 6.43 12.03 -2.81
C TYR A 99 6.48 12.05 -4.34
N ASP A 100 6.55 10.89 -4.98
CA ASP A 100 6.65 10.76 -6.44
C ASP A 100 5.40 11.29 -7.16
N ILE A 101 4.20 11.07 -6.60
CA ILE A 101 2.95 11.64 -7.13
C ILE A 101 3.02 13.17 -7.12
N TRP A 102 3.38 13.77 -5.98
CA TRP A 102 3.41 15.23 -5.86
C TRP A 102 4.52 15.84 -6.72
N LEU A 103 5.67 15.19 -6.79
CA LEU A 103 6.79 15.60 -7.65
C LEU A 103 6.39 15.55 -9.12
N HIS A 104 5.73 14.49 -9.56
CA HIS A 104 5.21 14.36 -10.92
C HIS A 104 4.21 15.47 -11.26
N VAL A 105 3.23 15.67 -10.39
CA VAL A 105 2.18 16.69 -10.59
C VAL A 105 2.80 18.06 -10.83
N VAL A 106 3.84 18.42 -10.08
CA VAL A 106 4.55 19.70 -10.22
C VAL A 106 5.74 19.67 -11.21
N TRP A 107 5.70 18.75 -12.18
CA TRP A 107 6.63 18.66 -13.31
C TRP A 107 8.07 18.26 -12.95
N GLY A 108 8.24 17.43 -11.94
CA GLY A 108 9.57 16.90 -11.55
C GLY A 108 10.46 17.90 -10.82
N MET A 109 9.95 19.09 -10.49
CA MET A 109 10.75 20.17 -9.90
C MET A 109 10.59 20.20 -8.38
N GLU A 110 11.64 19.80 -7.64
CA GLU A 110 11.63 19.84 -6.16
C GLU A 110 11.35 21.25 -5.61
N SER A 111 11.82 22.30 -6.29
CA SER A 111 11.56 23.70 -5.92
C SER A 111 10.08 24.10 -5.98
N ASN A 112 9.25 23.32 -6.67
CA ASN A 112 7.81 23.57 -6.74
C ASN A 112 7.06 22.89 -5.58
N LEU A 113 7.59 21.81 -5.01
CA LEU A 113 6.95 21.09 -3.90
C LEU A 113 6.68 21.99 -2.69
N VAL A 114 7.56 22.96 -2.41
CA VAL A 114 7.41 23.90 -1.29
C VAL A 114 6.21 24.85 -1.45
N LYS A 115 5.71 25.03 -2.67
CA LYS A 115 4.56 25.89 -2.98
C LYS A 115 3.22 25.14 -2.86
N VAL A 116 3.24 23.81 -2.74
CA VAL A 116 2.03 23.00 -2.57
C VAL A 116 1.47 23.24 -1.17
N ASP A 117 0.29 23.87 -1.11
CA ASP A 117 -0.39 24.22 0.12
C ASP A 117 -1.43 23.16 0.56
N GLU A 118 -1.92 23.30 1.78
CA GLU A 118 -2.87 22.37 2.39
C GLU A 118 -4.19 22.26 1.61
N ASP A 119 -4.75 23.38 1.15
CA ASP A 119 -6.04 23.38 0.44
C ASP A 119 -5.91 22.58 -0.86
N THR A 120 -4.79 22.75 -1.56
CA THR A 120 -4.46 21.96 -2.76
C THR A 120 -4.46 20.46 -2.47
N VAL A 121 -3.81 20.02 -1.38
CA VAL A 121 -3.77 18.59 -1.01
C VAL A 121 -5.16 18.06 -0.65
N GLN A 122 -5.92 18.80 0.14
CA GLN A 122 -7.27 18.39 0.55
C GLN A 122 -8.25 18.29 -0.63
N LEU A 123 -8.15 19.18 -1.61
CA LEU A 123 -9.00 19.18 -2.79
C LEU A 123 -8.68 18.00 -3.73
N LEU A 124 -7.40 17.60 -3.80
CA LEU A 124 -6.93 16.60 -4.75
C LEU A 124 -6.86 15.18 -4.17
N GLU A 125 -6.69 15.00 -2.86
CA GLU A 125 -6.53 13.65 -2.28
C GLU A 125 -7.71 12.72 -2.63
N LEU A 126 -7.38 11.46 -2.96
CA LEU A 126 -8.33 10.42 -3.39
C LEU A 126 -9.06 10.67 -4.72
N LYS A 127 -8.62 11.66 -5.50
CA LYS A 127 -9.14 11.93 -6.84
C LYS A 127 -8.28 11.26 -7.91
N CYS A 128 -8.90 10.90 -9.03
CA CYS A 128 -8.20 10.34 -10.19
C CYS A 128 -8.86 10.82 -11.51
N PRO A 129 -8.65 12.09 -11.90
CA PRO A 129 -9.34 12.70 -13.05
C PRO A 129 -8.99 12.05 -14.39
N GLY A 130 -7.92 11.24 -14.47
CA GLY A 130 -7.61 10.41 -15.63
C GLY A 130 -8.66 9.33 -15.92
N PHE A 131 -9.22 8.73 -14.86
CA PHE A 131 -10.11 7.56 -14.94
C PHE A 131 -11.55 7.82 -14.46
N SER A 132 -11.81 8.98 -13.84
CA SER A 132 -13.12 9.41 -13.36
C SER A 132 -13.54 10.72 -14.02
N THR A 133 -14.57 10.69 -14.86
CA THR A 133 -15.13 11.92 -15.47
C THR A 133 -15.82 12.82 -14.43
N ARG A 134 -16.33 12.26 -13.32
CA ARG A 134 -16.80 13.04 -12.18
C ARG A 134 -15.66 13.83 -11.56
N ASP A 135 -14.54 13.17 -11.25
CA ASP A 135 -13.37 13.86 -10.68
C ASP A 135 -12.79 14.88 -11.67
N GLU A 136 -12.77 14.55 -12.96
CA GLU A 136 -12.36 15.48 -14.00
C GLU A 136 -13.20 16.76 -13.95
N ARG A 137 -14.53 16.63 -13.94
CA ARG A 137 -15.45 17.76 -13.91
C ARG A 137 -15.34 18.57 -12.61
N ASP A 138 -15.26 17.87 -11.48
CA ASP A 138 -15.15 18.51 -10.16
C ASP A 138 -13.84 19.32 -10.05
N LEU A 139 -12.74 18.78 -10.56
CA LEU A 139 -11.41 19.36 -10.37
C LEU A 139 -10.95 20.34 -11.45
N ARG A 140 -11.43 20.21 -12.70
CA ARG A 140 -10.94 21.03 -13.81
C ARG A 140 -11.07 22.52 -13.50
N ASP A 141 -12.23 22.95 -13.05
CA ASP A 141 -12.47 24.34 -12.69
C ASP A 141 -11.71 24.75 -11.43
N ILE A 142 -11.53 23.84 -10.47
CA ILE A 142 -10.75 24.09 -9.25
C ILE A 142 -9.29 24.39 -9.57
N VAL A 143 -8.67 23.63 -10.48
CA VAL A 143 -7.29 23.84 -10.92
C VAL A 143 -7.18 25.07 -11.82
N CYS A 144 -8.05 25.20 -12.83
CA CYS A 144 -8.02 26.32 -13.76
C CYS A 144 -8.26 27.68 -13.08
N SER A 145 -9.15 27.75 -12.08
CA SER A 145 -9.42 28.98 -11.32
C SER A 145 -8.33 29.32 -10.30
N GLY A 146 -7.37 28.43 -10.04
CA GLY A 146 -6.33 28.64 -9.02
C GLY A 146 -6.78 28.41 -7.58
N ARG A 147 -7.96 27.77 -7.38
CA ARG A 147 -8.37 27.33 -6.04
C ARG A 147 -7.45 26.21 -5.53
N ALA A 148 -7.07 25.29 -6.41
CA ALA A 148 -5.90 24.43 -6.21
C ALA A 148 -4.68 25.06 -6.89
N PHE A 149 -3.50 24.83 -6.34
CA PHE A 149 -2.22 25.39 -6.78
C PHE A 149 -2.22 26.93 -6.78
N LYS A 150 -2.78 27.56 -5.74
CA LYS A 150 -2.93 29.02 -5.64
C LYS A 150 -1.61 29.79 -5.71
N ASN A 151 -0.50 29.14 -5.36
CA ASN A 151 0.84 29.72 -5.36
C ASN A 151 1.57 29.60 -6.72
N PHE A 152 0.87 29.19 -7.77
CA PHE A 152 1.39 28.96 -9.11
C PHE A 152 0.65 29.80 -10.15
N ASP A 153 1.33 30.13 -11.25
CA ASP A 153 0.73 30.88 -12.34
C ASP A 153 -0.25 30.01 -13.18
N GLN A 154 -0.96 30.66 -14.11
CA GLN A 154 -1.96 29.97 -14.91
C GLN A 154 -1.35 28.92 -15.85
N THR A 155 -0.15 29.16 -16.37
CA THR A 155 0.54 28.27 -17.31
C THR A 155 1.00 27.02 -16.60
N GLU A 156 1.60 27.17 -15.41
CA GLU A 156 1.98 26.07 -14.53
C GLU A 156 0.76 25.20 -14.18
N ARG A 157 -0.36 25.84 -13.79
CA ARG A 157 -1.60 25.12 -13.43
C ARG A 157 -2.18 24.29 -14.57
N LEU A 158 -2.13 24.79 -15.80
CA LEU A 158 -2.58 24.04 -16.98
C LEU A 158 -1.72 22.80 -17.24
N SER A 159 -0.40 22.89 -17.02
CA SER A 159 0.50 21.74 -17.13
C SER A 159 0.27 20.73 -16.00
N PHE A 160 0.06 21.20 -14.76
CA PHE A 160 -0.22 20.32 -13.62
C PHE A 160 -1.52 19.54 -13.81
N TRP A 161 -2.52 20.14 -14.48
CA TRP A 161 -3.75 19.44 -14.84
C TRP A 161 -3.49 18.22 -15.74
N GLN A 162 -2.63 18.35 -16.76
CA GLN A 162 -2.26 17.23 -17.63
C GLN A 162 -1.56 16.11 -16.83
N ASN A 163 -0.63 16.49 -15.95
CA ASN A 163 0.07 15.54 -15.08
C ASN A 163 -0.90 14.83 -14.12
N LEU A 164 -1.84 15.55 -13.52
CA LEU A 164 -2.89 14.96 -12.68
C LEU A 164 -3.76 13.96 -13.44
N CYS A 165 -4.12 14.27 -14.68
CA CYS A 165 -4.89 13.37 -15.54
C CYS A 165 -4.10 12.12 -15.99
N SER A 166 -2.77 12.16 -15.96
CA SER A 166 -1.92 11.02 -16.33
C SER A 166 -1.72 9.98 -15.22
N LEU A 167 -2.13 10.27 -13.98
CA LEU A 167 -1.97 9.35 -12.86
C LEU A 167 -2.84 8.09 -13.02
N ASP A 168 -2.22 6.91 -12.90
CA ASP A 168 -2.90 5.60 -12.89
C ASP A 168 -3.28 5.11 -11.48
N VAL A 169 -3.12 5.99 -10.50
CA VAL A 169 -3.45 5.83 -9.10
C VAL A 169 -4.23 7.06 -8.62
N VAL A 170 -4.95 6.93 -7.52
CA VAL A 170 -5.53 8.12 -6.87
C VAL A 170 -4.42 8.99 -6.27
N VAL A 171 -4.64 10.31 -6.19
CA VAL A 171 -3.71 11.21 -5.52
C VAL A 171 -3.60 10.84 -4.03
N LEU A 172 -2.38 10.55 -3.57
CA LEU A 172 -2.11 10.12 -2.20
C LEU A 172 -1.55 11.27 -1.34
N SER A 173 -1.83 11.18 -0.04
CA SER A 173 -1.37 12.10 0.99
C SER A 173 -1.04 11.34 2.29
N LEU A 174 -0.44 12.01 3.28
CA LEU A 174 -0.26 11.43 4.62
C LEU A 174 -1.60 11.05 5.27
N SER A 175 -2.66 11.84 5.04
CA SER A 175 -4.02 11.53 5.50
C SER A 175 -4.50 10.18 4.95
N THR A 176 -4.31 9.94 3.63
CA THR A 176 -4.67 8.65 3.02
C THR A 176 -3.82 7.50 3.54
N PHE A 177 -2.51 7.72 3.71
CA PHE A 177 -1.57 6.72 4.20
C PHE A 177 -1.98 6.19 5.58
N PHE A 178 -2.28 7.06 6.56
CA PHE A 178 -2.67 6.57 7.89
C PHE A 178 -4.03 5.85 7.89
N LYS A 179 -4.92 6.16 6.94
CA LYS A 179 -6.17 5.41 6.76
C LYS A 179 -5.91 4.02 6.17
N HIS A 180 -5.00 3.93 5.19
CA HIS A 180 -4.64 2.67 4.52
C HIS A 180 -3.67 1.81 5.35
N PHE A 181 -2.87 2.41 6.22
CA PHE A 181 -1.95 1.72 7.14
C PHE A 181 -2.68 0.73 8.05
N ARG A 182 -3.91 1.03 8.45
CA ARG A 182 -4.73 0.09 9.23
C ARG A 182 -5.00 -1.21 8.47
N TYR A 183 -5.13 -1.14 7.14
CA TYR A 183 -5.33 -2.34 6.33
C TYR A 183 -4.05 -3.15 6.20
N LEU A 184 -2.91 -2.47 6.03
CA LEU A 184 -1.59 -3.10 6.10
C LEU A 184 -1.41 -3.81 7.45
N GLU A 185 -1.84 -3.19 8.55
CA GLU A 185 -1.75 -3.76 9.90
C GLU A 185 -2.46 -5.12 9.99
N GLU A 186 -3.71 -5.19 9.54
CA GLU A 186 -4.50 -6.44 9.51
C GLU A 186 -3.87 -7.50 8.60
N CYS A 187 -3.43 -7.11 7.39
CA CYS A 187 -2.82 -8.04 6.44
C CYS A 187 -1.47 -8.56 6.94
N ALA A 188 -0.65 -7.72 7.56
CA ALA A 188 0.66 -8.09 8.07
C ALA A 188 0.56 -9.05 9.26
N ASN A 189 -0.47 -8.91 10.09
CA ASN A 189 -0.74 -9.89 11.16
C ASN A 189 -1.04 -11.27 10.58
N CYS A 190 -1.69 -11.35 9.40
CA CYS A 190 -1.85 -12.61 8.69
C CYS A 190 -0.49 -13.15 8.21
N MET A 191 0.36 -12.32 7.60
CA MET A 191 1.68 -12.74 7.13
C MET A 191 2.56 -13.31 8.25
N LYS A 192 2.54 -12.67 9.44
CA LYS A 192 3.32 -13.11 10.61
C LYS A 192 2.95 -14.49 11.14
N SER A 193 1.75 -14.99 10.84
CA SER A 193 1.35 -16.34 11.23
C SER A 193 2.10 -17.44 10.47
N LEU A 194 2.77 -17.09 9.37
CA LEU A 194 3.53 -18.02 8.53
C LEU A 194 5.05 -17.99 8.79
N VAL A 195 5.55 -17.15 9.70
CA VAL A 195 6.99 -17.03 9.92
C VAL A 195 7.32 -16.58 11.34
N SER A 196 8.30 -17.23 11.96
CA SER A 196 8.96 -16.72 13.15
C SER A 196 9.82 -15.50 12.82
N LEU A 197 9.49 -14.35 13.41
CA LEU A 197 10.24 -13.13 13.19
C LEU A 197 11.56 -13.13 13.97
N PRO A 198 12.71 -12.89 13.31
CA PRO A 198 13.97 -12.72 14.00
C PRO A 198 13.98 -11.45 14.87
N ARG A 199 14.92 -11.39 15.83
CA ARG A 199 15.08 -10.23 16.72
C ARG A 199 15.32 -8.92 15.94
N HIS A 200 16.04 -9.01 14.83
CA HIS A 200 16.37 -7.90 13.93
C HIS A 200 15.95 -8.25 12.49
N GLY A 201 15.63 -7.25 11.66
CA GLY A 201 15.18 -7.44 10.28
C GLY A 201 13.66 -7.31 10.09
N SER A 202 13.25 -6.93 8.90
CA SER A 202 11.85 -6.75 8.53
C SER A 202 11.12 -8.08 8.34
N LEU A 203 9.80 -8.02 8.19
CA LEU A 203 8.97 -9.12 7.74
C LEU A 203 9.44 -9.61 6.36
N LYS A 204 9.80 -8.68 5.48
CA LYS A 204 10.32 -8.99 4.15
C LYS A 204 11.67 -9.71 4.22
N ASP A 205 12.56 -9.33 5.12
CA ASP A 205 13.82 -10.03 5.37
C ASP A 205 13.58 -11.49 5.79
N ALA A 206 12.62 -11.71 6.70
CA ALA A 206 12.27 -13.05 7.18
C ALA A 206 11.73 -13.93 6.04
N PHE A 207 10.83 -13.41 5.20
CA PHE A 207 10.33 -14.13 4.03
C PHE A 207 11.36 -14.28 2.91
N ARG A 208 12.27 -13.33 2.75
CA ARG A 208 13.37 -13.44 1.80
C ARG A 208 14.31 -14.58 2.20
N ALA A 209 14.59 -14.73 3.49
CA ALA A 209 15.41 -15.83 4.01
C ALA A 209 14.72 -17.20 3.87
N SER A 210 13.38 -17.25 3.88
CA SER A 210 12.61 -18.48 3.69
C SER A 210 12.37 -18.85 2.23
N PHE A 211 12.67 -17.97 1.28
CA PHE A 211 12.41 -18.20 -0.14
C PHE A 211 13.47 -19.12 -0.77
N ARG A 212 13.06 -20.27 -1.28
CA ARG A 212 13.93 -21.20 -2.01
C ARG A 212 13.94 -20.87 -3.50
N GLN A 213 15.08 -20.40 -3.99
CA GLN A 213 15.30 -20.31 -5.43
C GLN A 213 15.60 -21.70 -5.98
N HIS A 214 14.77 -22.21 -6.89
CA HIS A 214 15.11 -23.40 -7.65
C HIS A 214 16.18 -23.04 -8.69
N THR A 215 17.32 -23.73 -8.63
CA THR A 215 18.49 -23.51 -9.49
C THR A 215 18.38 -24.19 -10.85
N THR A 216 17.34 -24.98 -11.09
CA THR A 216 17.11 -25.72 -12.33
C THR A 216 16.31 -24.93 -13.36
N ALA A 217 16.48 -25.27 -14.64
CA ALA A 217 15.96 -24.63 -15.84
C ALA A 217 14.42 -24.43 -15.92
N ASP A 218 13.67 -24.78 -14.88
CA ASP A 218 12.23 -24.51 -14.79
C ASP A 218 12.01 -23.05 -14.44
N SER A 219 11.89 -22.25 -15.49
CA SER A 219 11.41 -20.87 -15.40
C SER A 219 9.91 -20.80 -15.06
N HIS A 220 9.23 -21.94 -14.91
CA HIS A 220 7.82 -22.01 -14.55
C HIS A 220 7.64 -21.65 -13.06
N TYR A 221 6.93 -20.56 -12.81
CA TYR A 221 6.58 -20.08 -11.49
C TYR A 221 5.04 -20.01 -11.35
N PRO A 222 4.47 -20.45 -10.22
CA PRO A 222 3.03 -20.48 -10.05
C PRO A 222 2.42 -19.08 -9.83
N ILE A 223 1.34 -18.80 -10.56
CA ILE A 223 0.52 -17.60 -10.43
C ILE A 223 -0.91 -18.00 -10.06
N GLN A 224 -1.42 -17.42 -8.98
CA GLN A 224 -2.76 -17.64 -8.49
C GLN A 224 -3.76 -16.80 -9.28
N THR A 225 -4.64 -17.50 -10.00
CA THR A 225 -5.70 -16.89 -10.83
C THR A 225 -7.09 -16.95 -10.20
N SER A 226 -7.31 -17.86 -9.25
CA SER A 226 -8.53 -17.92 -8.44
C SER A 226 -8.24 -18.40 -7.01
N ASP A 227 -9.27 -18.58 -6.18
CA ASP A 227 -9.12 -19.11 -4.82
C ASP A 227 -8.69 -20.58 -4.75
N LEU A 228 -8.69 -21.32 -5.87
CA LEU A 228 -8.31 -22.75 -5.91
C LEU A 228 -7.42 -23.13 -7.11
N THR A 229 -7.06 -22.16 -7.98
CA THR A 229 -6.25 -22.43 -9.19
C THR A 229 -4.90 -21.72 -9.13
N LEU A 230 -3.85 -22.45 -9.54
CA LEU A 230 -2.52 -21.92 -9.82
C LEU A 230 -2.17 -22.24 -11.26
N GLU A 231 -1.65 -21.27 -11.99
CA GLU A 231 -1.15 -21.46 -13.35
C GLU A 231 0.37 -21.37 -13.37
N ALA A 232 1.02 -22.34 -13.97
CA ALA A 232 2.47 -22.32 -14.14
C ALA A 232 2.84 -21.39 -15.31
N ARG A 233 3.66 -20.36 -15.04
CA ARG A 233 4.05 -19.36 -16.06
C ARG A 233 5.55 -19.15 -16.10
N ILE A 234 6.08 -18.86 -17.29
CA ILE A 234 7.51 -18.56 -17.46
C ILE A 234 7.81 -17.19 -16.84
N ILE A 235 8.56 -17.19 -15.74
CA ILE A 235 8.95 -16.02 -14.95
C ILE A 235 10.45 -16.09 -14.66
N GLU A 236 11.14 -14.99 -14.92
CA GLU A 236 12.56 -14.85 -14.65
C GLU A 236 12.87 -15.05 -13.14
N PRO A 237 13.86 -15.89 -12.78
CA PRO A 237 14.21 -16.18 -11.39
C PRO A 237 14.44 -14.94 -10.50
N GLY A 238 15.00 -13.87 -11.07
CA GLY A 238 15.29 -12.62 -10.35
C GLY A 238 14.05 -11.90 -9.81
N VAL A 239 12.88 -12.11 -10.42
CA VAL A 239 11.63 -11.44 -10.02
C VAL A 239 10.64 -12.35 -9.28
N GLN A 240 10.86 -13.67 -9.27
CA GLN A 240 9.95 -14.66 -8.67
C GLN A 240 9.61 -14.33 -7.20
N PHE A 241 10.60 -13.97 -6.39
CA PHE A 241 10.34 -13.58 -4.99
C PHE A 241 9.35 -12.40 -4.90
N ASN A 242 9.51 -11.37 -5.72
CA ASN A 242 8.65 -10.18 -5.66
C ASN A 242 7.22 -10.53 -6.10
N ILE A 243 7.08 -11.42 -7.08
CA ILE A 243 5.78 -11.92 -7.52
C ILE A 243 5.14 -12.77 -6.42
N GLY A 244 5.86 -13.72 -5.83
CA GLY A 244 5.41 -14.49 -4.66
C GLY A 244 5.01 -13.61 -3.48
N TRP A 245 5.84 -12.61 -3.16
CA TRP A 245 5.59 -11.62 -2.11
C TRP A 245 4.27 -10.88 -2.35
N CYS A 246 4.05 -10.39 -3.57
CA CYS A 246 2.79 -9.75 -3.96
C CYS A 246 1.59 -10.70 -3.83
N GLN A 247 1.74 -11.96 -4.26
CA GLN A 247 0.68 -12.96 -4.17
C GLN A 247 0.31 -13.30 -2.72
N MET A 248 1.30 -13.38 -1.82
CA MET A 248 1.04 -13.56 -0.39
C MET A 248 0.27 -12.38 0.20
N TRP A 249 0.67 -11.14 -0.13
CA TRP A 249 -0.07 -9.95 0.30
C TRP A 249 -1.49 -9.92 -0.26
N LEU A 250 -1.69 -10.29 -1.52
CA LEU A 250 -3.02 -10.37 -2.12
C LEU A 250 -3.89 -11.43 -1.44
N PHE A 251 -3.32 -12.58 -1.07
CA PHE A 251 -4.04 -13.57 -0.28
C PHE A 251 -4.44 -13.03 1.09
N ALA A 252 -3.53 -12.36 1.81
CA ALA A 252 -3.83 -11.71 3.08
C ALA A 252 -4.91 -10.63 2.93
N MET A 253 -4.76 -9.78 1.90
CA MET A 253 -5.72 -8.74 1.53
C MET A 253 -7.10 -9.30 1.22
N ARG A 254 -7.23 -10.54 0.71
CA ARG A 254 -8.50 -11.23 0.46
C ARG A 254 -9.10 -11.86 1.72
N ASN A 255 -8.27 -12.31 2.65
CA ASN A 255 -8.73 -13.21 3.71
C ASN A 255 -8.55 -12.70 5.14
N PHE A 256 -8.05 -11.47 5.36
CA PHE A 256 -7.75 -10.95 6.70
C PHE A 256 -8.94 -11.02 7.68
N GLN A 257 -10.17 -10.76 7.21
CA GLN A 257 -11.38 -10.84 8.05
C GLN A 257 -11.70 -12.27 8.48
N SER A 258 -11.35 -13.26 7.65
CA SER A 258 -11.64 -14.67 7.88
C SER A 258 -10.47 -15.42 8.52
N MET A 259 -9.27 -14.82 8.58
CA MET A 259 -8.05 -15.49 9.01
C MET A 259 -8.12 -16.01 10.45
N THR A 260 -8.83 -15.31 11.34
CA THR A 260 -9.01 -15.70 12.75
C THR A 260 -10.33 -16.40 13.02
N THR A 261 -11.29 -16.34 12.09
CA THR A 261 -12.66 -16.86 12.29
C THR A 261 -12.88 -18.20 11.59
N ASP A 262 -12.21 -18.44 10.46
CA ASP A 262 -12.27 -19.71 9.73
C ASP A 262 -10.91 -20.44 9.84
N PRO A 263 -10.84 -21.55 10.59
CA PRO A 263 -9.59 -22.26 10.86
C PRO A 263 -8.98 -22.92 9.61
N ARG A 264 -9.70 -22.95 8.48
CA ARG A 264 -9.23 -23.54 7.21
C ARG A 264 -8.39 -22.57 6.39
N ILE A 265 -8.55 -21.27 6.62
CA ILE A 265 -7.93 -20.22 5.79
C ILE A 265 -6.41 -20.16 6.03
N LEU A 266 -5.98 -20.24 7.28
CA LEU A 266 -4.57 -20.18 7.62
C LEU A 266 -3.75 -21.38 7.05
N PRO A 267 -4.21 -22.64 7.18
CA PRO A 267 -3.59 -23.75 6.47
C PRO A 267 -3.56 -23.58 4.94
N ARG A 268 -4.65 -23.08 4.32
CA ARG A 268 -4.65 -22.75 2.88
C ARG A 268 -3.61 -21.69 2.52
N PHE A 269 -3.39 -20.71 3.40
CA PHE A 269 -2.37 -19.70 3.20
C PHE A 269 -0.96 -20.31 3.22
N ALA A 270 -0.68 -21.20 4.17
CA ALA A 270 0.58 -21.93 4.24
C ALA A 270 0.82 -22.82 3.01
N ILE A 271 -0.23 -23.47 2.50
CA ILE A 271 -0.16 -24.25 1.26
C ILE A 271 0.23 -23.35 0.09
N LEU A 272 -0.43 -22.19 -0.08
CA LEU A 272 -0.07 -21.23 -1.13
C LEU A 272 1.39 -20.76 -0.98
N ALA A 273 1.81 -20.39 0.23
CA ALA A 273 3.17 -19.93 0.48
C ALA A 273 4.21 -20.99 0.07
N SER A 274 3.93 -22.27 0.34
CA SER A 274 4.80 -23.36 -0.10
C SER A 274 4.82 -23.54 -1.62
N TYR A 275 3.69 -23.41 -2.32
CA TYR A 275 3.68 -23.40 -3.79
C TYR A 275 4.50 -22.24 -4.35
N LEU A 276 4.47 -21.09 -3.69
CA LEU A 276 5.25 -19.91 -4.05
C LEU A 276 6.72 -19.97 -3.61
N HIS A 277 7.20 -21.14 -3.15
CA HIS A 277 8.57 -21.44 -2.72
C HIS A 277 9.01 -20.77 -1.40
N PHE A 278 8.08 -20.38 -0.54
CA PHE A 278 8.39 -19.96 0.83
C PHE A 278 8.35 -21.14 1.79
N GLU A 279 9.43 -21.34 2.55
CA GLU A 279 9.60 -22.47 3.47
C GLU A 279 9.98 -22.01 4.88
N THR A 280 9.10 -22.24 5.83
CA THR A 280 9.33 -22.02 7.27
C THR A 280 8.77 -23.20 8.07
N ASP A 281 9.22 -23.37 9.31
CA ASP A 281 8.69 -24.39 10.22
C ASP A 281 7.19 -24.16 10.48
N GLU A 282 6.75 -22.89 10.53
CA GLU A 282 5.34 -22.53 10.65
C GLU A 282 4.53 -22.95 9.43
N ILE A 283 5.03 -22.68 8.21
CA ILE A 283 4.39 -23.10 6.97
C ILE A 283 4.27 -24.62 6.92
N GLN A 284 5.34 -25.35 7.27
CA GLN A 284 5.32 -26.82 7.28
C GLN A 284 4.30 -27.36 8.30
N SER A 285 4.29 -26.81 9.51
CA SER A 285 3.35 -27.22 10.57
C SER A 285 1.89 -26.95 10.18
N LEU A 286 1.61 -25.77 9.62
CA LEU A 286 0.26 -25.40 9.18
C LEU A 286 -0.23 -26.23 7.99
N LYS A 287 0.66 -26.67 7.10
CA LYS A 287 0.32 -27.60 6.01
C LYS A 287 -0.13 -28.96 6.55
N LEU A 288 0.55 -29.48 7.57
CA LEU A 288 0.20 -30.77 8.17
C LEU A 288 -1.18 -30.73 8.84
N LEU A 289 -1.53 -29.61 9.49
CA LEU A 289 -2.86 -29.41 10.07
C LEU A 289 -3.99 -29.50 9.04
N CYS A 290 -3.75 -29.09 7.78
CA CYS A 290 -4.74 -29.25 6.71
C CYS A 290 -4.98 -30.74 6.38
N LEU A 291 -3.91 -31.54 6.38
CA LEU A 291 -3.96 -32.97 6.11
C LEU A 291 -4.74 -33.71 7.19
N GLU A 292 -4.53 -33.36 8.46
CA GLU A 292 -5.24 -33.94 9.62
C GLU A 292 -6.72 -33.56 9.68
N GLN A 293 -7.05 -32.30 9.36
CA GLN A 293 -8.45 -31.85 9.29
C GLN A 293 -9.24 -32.63 8.23
N ASN A 294 -8.59 -32.98 7.11
CA ASN A 294 -9.20 -33.82 6.07
C ASN A 294 -9.44 -35.26 6.57
N THR A 295 -8.50 -35.88 7.28
CA THR A 295 -8.69 -37.23 7.85
C THR A 295 -9.83 -37.26 8.88
N VAL A 296 -9.97 -36.22 9.70
CA VAL A 296 -11.04 -36.10 10.69
C VAL A 296 -12.41 -35.88 10.03
N LEU A 297 -12.49 -35.04 8.99
CA LEU A 297 -13.73 -34.82 8.22
C LEU A 297 -14.18 -36.06 7.44
N HIS A 298 -13.27 -36.85 6.87
CA HIS A 298 -13.61 -38.09 6.17
C HIS A 298 -14.22 -39.19 7.07
N THR A 299 -14.07 -39.08 8.40
CA THR A 299 -14.74 -40.00 9.35
C THR A 299 -16.13 -39.53 9.80
N LYS A 300 -16.54 -38.31 9.47
CA LYS A 300 -17.83 -37.73 9.83
C LYS A 300 -18.50 -37.12 8.59
N THR A 301 -19.33 -37.96 7.95
CA THR A 301 -20.39 -37.61 7.00
C THR A 301 -19.98 -37.48 5.53
N ILE A 302 -20.45 -38.44 4.73
CA ILE A 302 -20.67 -38.30 3.28
C ILE A 302 -21.87 -37.38 3.09
N SER A 303 -21.62 -36.09 2.85
CA SER A 303 -22.47 -35.19 2.05
C SER A 303 -21.80 -33.81 1.91
N ASP A 304 -21.26 -33.57 0.71
CA ASP A 304 -21.21 -32.28 -0.01
C ASP A 304 -20.34 -31.09 0.46
N ILE A 305 -19.17 -31.31 1.08
CA ILE A 305 -18.10 -30.28 1.07
C ILE A 305 -16.73 -30.97 0.96
N GLU A 306 -16.21 -31.10 -0.26
CA GLU A 306 -14.81 -31.46 -0.45
C GLU A 306 -13.92 -30.32 0.05
N CYS A 307 -13.24 -30.54 1.17
CA CYS A 307 -12.10 -29.74 1.60
C CYS A 307 -10.92 -30.07 0.65
N GLN A 308 -10.94 -29.52 -0.56
CA GLN A 308 -9.90 -29.77 -1.57
C GLN A 308 -8.59 -29.13 -1.11
N SER A 309 -7.64 -29.98 -0.70
CA SER A 309 -6.28 -29.66 -0.27
C SER A 309 -5.30 -29.48 -1.44
N SER A 310 -5.78 -29.46 -2.68
CA SER A 310 -4.96 -29.40 -3.89
C SER A 310 -5.35 -28.18 -4.70
N TRP A 311 -4.39 -27.28 -4.92
CA TRP A 311 -4.51 -26.30 -5.98
C TRP A 311 -4.36 -27.04 -7.29
N SER A 312 -5.34 -26.93 -8.18
CA SER A 312 -5.15 -27.46 -9.53
C SER A 312 -4.09 -26.60 -10.21
N VAL A 313 -2.91 -27.20 -10.43
CA VAL A 313 -1.84 -26.58 -11.22
C VAL A 313 -2.12 -26.90 -12.67
N GLN A 314 -2.43 -25.88 -13.45
CA GLN A 314 -2.69 -26.01 -14.88
C GLN A 314 -1.54 -25.38 -15.67
N ASP A 315 -1.20 -25.98 -16.80
CA ASP A 315 -0.35 -25.33 -17.81
C ASP A 315 -1.10 -24.14 -18.39
N ALA A 316 -0.42 -23.00 -18.56
CA ALA A 316 -1.05 -21.80 -19.06
C ALA A 316 -1.58 -22.00 -20.49
N GLU A 317 -2.91 -21.98 -20.67
CA GLU A 317 -3.50 -21.77 -21.98
C GLU A 317 -3.21 -20.32 -22.46
N PRO A 318 -3.04 -20.08 -23.78
CA PRO A 318 -2.89 -18.72 -24.29
C PRO A 318 -4.07 -17.86 -23.80
N PRO A 319 -3.83 -16.60 -23.37
CA PRO A 319 -4.80 -15.84 -22.58
C PRO A 319 -6.13 -15.79 -23.30
N SER A 320 -7.08 -16.62 -22.83
CA SER A 320 -8.46 -16.51 -23.23
C SER A 320 -8.88 -15.12 -22.81
N LYS A 321 -9.26 -14.27 -23.78
CA LYS A 321 -9.76 -12.92 -23.53
C LYS A 321 -10.84 -13.03 -22.46
N LEU A 322 -10.50 -12.71 -21.21
CA LEU A 322 -11.44 -12.62 -20.10
C LEU A 322 -12.45 -11.55 -20.50
N SER A 323 -13.59 -12.05 -20.99
CA SER A 323 -14.68 -11.26 -21.52
C SER A 323 -15.49 -10.68 -20.35
N ALA A 324 -14.99 -9.63 -19.71
CA ALA A 324 -15.81 -8.61 -19.05
C ALA A 324 -14.99 -7.35 -18.75
N LEU A 325 -15.53 -6.22 -19.19
CA LEU A 325 -15.04 -4.87 -18.97
C LEU A 325 -14.85 -4.53 -17.46
N GLU A 326 -13.62 -4.17 -17.13
CA GLU A 326 -13.14 -3.19 -16.14
C GLU A 326 -13.82 -3.09 -14.76
N PRO A 327 -13.34 -3.85 -13.76
CA PRO A 327 -13.76 -3.69 -12.37
C PRO A 327 -13.36 -2.33 -11.75
N PHE A 328 -12.57 -1.52 -12.44
CA PHE A 328 -11.91 -0.32 -11.90
C PHE A 328 -12.73 0.97 -12.05
N VAL A 329 -13.63 1.05 -13.03
CA VAL A 329 -14.47 2.23 -13.25
C VAL A 329 -15.92 1.82 -13.42
N THR A 330 -16.83 2.75 -13.21
CA THR A 330 -18.27 2.52 -13.37
C THR A 330 -18.95 3.75 -13.93
N ASN A 331 -19.97 3.52 -14.76
CA ASN A 331 -20.87 4.56 -15.25
C ASN A 331 -22.12 4.72 -14.38
N ASP A 332 -22.28 3.86 -13.37
CA ASP A 332 -23.38 3.95 -12.44
C ASP A 332 -23.16 5.13 -11.49
N LYS A 333 -24.26 5.77 -11.09
CA LYS A 333 -24.21 6.79 -10.05
C LYS A 333 -23.92 6.14 -8.70
N VAL A 334 -22.64 5.99 -8.37
CA VAL A 334 -22.20 5.44 -7.08
C VAL A 334 -22.07 6.57 -6.04
N PRO A 335 -22.39 6.30 -4.76
CA PRO A 335 -22.07 7.20 -3.64
C PRO A 335 -20.58 7.57 -3.59
N LYS A 336 -20.25 8.59 -2.78
CA LYS A 336 -18.86 9.01 -2.54
C LYS A 336 -18.00 7.80 -2.14
N LEU A 337 -16.86 7.65 -2.82
CA LEU A 337 -15.93 6.54 -2.58
C LEU A 337 -15.53 6.46 -1.11
N ASN A 338 -15.71 5.29 -0.50
CA ASN A 338 -15.25 5.04 0.86
C ASN A 338 -13.73 4.92 0.85
N VAL A 339 -13.04 5.77 1.62
CA VAL A 339 -11.58 5.74 1.79
C VAL A 339 -11.07 4.40 2.32
N ARG A 340 -11.95 3.62 2.95
CA ARG A 340 -11.68 2.27 3.46
C ARG A 340 -12.60 1.28 2.76
N PRO A 341 -12.32 0.89 1.50
CA PRO A 341 -13.17 -0.02 0.74
C PRO A 341 -13.38 -1.38 1.40
N TRP A 342 -12.47 -1.81 2.28
CA TRP A 342 -12.60 -3.04 3.08
C TRP A 342 -13.46 -2.91 4.35
N SER A 343 -13.93 -1.71 4.70
CA SER A 343 -14.64 -1.48 5.97
C SER A 343 -16.07 -2.02 6.00
N THR A 344 -16.70 -2.20 4.83
CA THR A 344 -18.04 -2.78 4.72
C THR A 344 -17.94 -4.17 4.11
N ARG A 345 -18.43 -5.18 4.83
CA ARG A 345 -18.30 -6.59 4.44
C ARG A 345 -18.83 -6.85 3.03
N GLU A 346 -20.03 -6.35 2.72
CA GLU A 346 -20.68 -6.53 1.41
C GLU A 346 -19.89 -5.91 0.24
N ALA A 347 -19.35 -4.70 0.43
CA ALA A 347 -18.53 -4.07 -0.62
C ALA A 347 -17.18 -4.78 -0.78
N TYR A 348 -16.63 -5.28 0.31
CA TYR A 348 -15.37 -6.00 0.32
C TYR A 348 -15.49 -7.38 -0.33
N GLU A 349 -16.54 -8.16 -0.05
CA GLU A 349 -16.75 -9.48 -0.68
C GLU A 349 -16.90 -9.37 -2.20
N ARG A 350 -17.58 -8.33 -2.70
CA ARG A 350 -17.67 -8.04 -4.15
C ARG A 350 -16.30 -7.80 -4.81
N ASN A 351 -15.38 -7.23 -4.05
CA ASN A 351 -14.04 -6.86 -4.50
C ASN A 351 -13.05 -8.03 -4.38
N LYS A 352 -13.23 -8.90 -3.38
CA LYS A 352 -12.31 -10.00 -3.05
C LYS A 352 -12.00 -10.90 -4.24
N GLN A 353 -13.00 -11.19 -5.08
CA GLN A 353 -12.86 -12.02 -6.29
C GLN A 353 -11.90 -11.45 -7.35
N PHE A 354 -11.50 -10.17 -7.25
CA PHE A 354 -10.62 -9.50 -8.21
C PHE A 354 -9.21 -9.23 -7.64
N LEU A 355 -8.96 -9.54 -6.37
CA LEU A 355 -7.67 -9.29 -5.72
C LEU A 355 -6.64 -10.38 -6.06
N PHE A 356 -6.42 -10.65 -7.35
CA PHE A 356 -5.41 -11.58 -7.86
C PHE A 356 -4.28 -10.84 -8.58
N PHE A 357 -3.12 -11.48 -8.70
CA PHE A 357 -1.89 -10.81 -9.13
C PHE A 357 -2.05 -10.15 -10.49
N GLU A 358 -2.62 -10.84 -11.47
CA GLU A 358 -2.82 -10.30 -12.80
C GLU A 358 -3.78 -9.11 -12.81
N THR A 359 -4.98 -9.30 -12.26
CA THR A 359 -5.99 -8.24 -12.21
C THR A 359 -5.42 -6.99 -11.55
N MET A 360 -4.70 -7.12 -10.44
CA MET A 360 -4.17 -5.98 -9.69
C MET A 360 -2.97 -5.29 -10.37
N ASN A 361 -2.29 -5.98 -11.28
CA ASN A 361 -1.19 -5.41 -12.08
C ASN A 361 -1.64 -4.92 -13.46
N GLN A 362 -2.88 -5.15 -13.88
CA GLN A 362 -3.44 -4.57 -15.10
C GLN A 362 -3.45 -3.04 -15.04
N GLN A 363 -3.22 -2.40 -16.19
CA GLN A 363 -3.46 -0.96 -16.35
C GLN A 363 -4.94 -0.74 -16.68
N PRO A 364 -5.65 0.13 -15.94
CA PRO A 364 -7.00 0.55 -16.33
C PRO A 364 -6.95 1.22 -17.70
N ILE A 365 -7.93 0.95 -18.56
CA ILE A 365 -7.93 1.44 -19.96
C ILE A 365 -9.08 2.42 -20.18
N PHE A 366 -10.28 2.14 -19.64
CA PHE A 366 -11.44 3.00 -19.80
C PHE A 366 -11.55 4.01 -18.66
N LYS A 367 -12.15 5.14 -19.05
CA LYS A 367 -12.58 6.20 -18.15
C LYS A 367 -14.08 6.05 -17.91
N GLY A 368 -14.51 6.00 -16.66
CA GLY A 368 -15.93 5.91 -16.28
C GLY A 368 -16.49 7.21 -15.68
N ASP A 369 -17.75 7.17 -15.22
CA ASP A 369 -18.31 8.25 -14.39
C ASP A 369 -17.49 8.42 -13.10
N SER A 370 -17.20 7.31 -12.42
CA SER A 370 -16.44 7.29 -11.17
C SER A 370 -15.48 6.09 -11.12
N ILE A 371 -14.39 6.22 -10.35
CA ILE A 371 -13.55 5.07 -9.97
C ILE A 371 -14.28 4.19 -8.94
N THR A 372 -14.02 2.88 -8.98
CA THR A 372 -14.62 1.92 -8.05
C THR A 372 -13.76 1.72 -6.80
N SER A 373 -14.32 1.01 -5.81
CA SER A 373 -13.57 0.51 -4.66
C SER A 373 -12.41 -0.42 -5.05
N MET A 374 -12.52 -1.13 -6.19
CA MET A 374 -11.42 -1.94 -6.74
C MET A 374 -10.25 -1.08 -7.24
N PHE A 375 -10.51 0.07 -7.86
CA PHE A 375 -9.44 1.00 -8.27
C PHE A 375 -8.64 1.48 -7.06
N LEU A 376 -9.34 1.80 -5.95
CA LEU A 376 -8.70 2.22 -4.72
C LEU A 376 -7.90 1.08 -4.07
N LEU A 377 -8.43 -0.14 -4.03
CA LEU A 377 -7.68 -1.32 -3.58
C LEU A 377 -6.44 -1.58 -4.43
N ARG A 378 -6.53 -1.41 -5.75
CA ARG A 378 -5.38 -1.47 -6.67
C ARG A 378 -4.34 -0.41 -6.34
N THR A 379 -4.77 0.82 -6.11
CA THR A 379 -3.85 1.90 -5.68
C THR A 379 -3.13 1.51 -4.39
N ILE A 380 -3.84 0.96 -3.40
CA ILE A 380 -3.26 0.57 -2.12
C ILE A 380 -2.28 -0.59 -2.28
N TYR A 381 -2.64 -1.60 -3.07
CA TYR A 381 -1.76 -2.71 -3.40
C TYR A 381 -0.47 -2.22 -4.07
N LYS A 382 -0.59 -1.33 -5.07
CA LYS A 382 0.57 -0.72 -5.72
C LYS A 382 1.42 0.09 -4.75
N ALA A 383 0.78 0.90 -3.92
CA ALA A 383 1.44 1.79 -2.97
C ALA A 383 2.28 1.04 -1.93
N PHE A 384 1.77 -0.06 -1.37
CA PHE A 384 2.53 -0.82 -0.37
C PHE A 384 3.49 -1.82 -1.00
N PHE A 385 3.09 -2.55 -2.05
CA PHE A 385 3.77 -3.81 -2.40
C PHE A 385 4.50 -3.79 -3.73
N CYS A 386 4.21 -2.82 -4.61
CA CYS A 386 4.86 -2.73 -5.91
C CYS A 386 5.99 -1.70 -5.88
N LYS A 387 7.23 -2.18 -6.04
CA LYS A 387 8.36 -1.32 -6.44
C LYS A 387 8.31 -1.15 -7.95
N GLN A 388 7.49 -0.21 -8.42
CA GLN A 388 7.56 0.22 -9.81
C GLN A 388 8.34 1.53 -9.85
N PRO A 389 9.34 1.69 -10.72
CA PRO A 389 9.68 3.03 -11.15
C PRO A 389 8.42 3.56 -11.84
N PHE A 390 7.93 4.74 -11.44
CA PHE A 390 7.13 5.52 -12.38
C PHE A 390 8.05 5.79 -13.58
N SER A 391 7.93 4.98 -14.62
CA SER A 391 8.51 5.32 -15.91
C SER A 391 7.56 6.35 -16.53
N TRP A 392 7.76 7.61 -16.17
CA TRP A 392 7.24 8.74 -16.93
C TRP A 392 8.02 8.81 -18.24
N ALA A 393 7.62 7.98 -19.20
CA ALA A 393 8.04 8.06 -20.60
C ALA A 393 6.91 8.68 -21.41
#